data_AF-A0A4Y2X0R6-F1
#
_entry.id   AF-A0A4Y2X0R6-F1
#
_cell.length_a   1.000
_cell.length_b   1.000
_cell.length_c   1.000
_cell.angle_alpha   90.00
_cell.angle_beta   90.00
_cell.angle_gamma   90.00
#
_symmetry.space_group_name_H-M   'P 1'
#
loop_
_entity.id
_entity.type
_entity.pdbx_description
1 polymer ?
#
loop_
_entity_poly.entity_id
_entity_poly.type
_entity_poly.pdbx_seq_one_letter_code
_entity_poly.pdbx_strand_id
1 'polypeptide(L)'
;EKLFLKEYIEFQVRKNKAYATIYLSIEKEYRILISEVDDSTQTWKILQKHFRPDSCARVIYLTDEFFSCKILEGEDIGLYAARLKKIIIDLDAGKPIADWYQAFQLIRYLPTDYQDEKLFLKEYIEFQVRKNKAYATIYLSIEKEYRILISEVDDSTQTWKILQKHFRPDSCARVIYLTDEFFSCKILEGEDIGLYAARLKKIIIDLDAGKPIADWYQAFQLIRYLPTDYQGMVQIIYR
;
A
#
# COMPACT_ATOMS: atom_id res chain seq x y z
N GLU A 1 -4.52 38.21 35.38
CA GLU A 1 -4.40 39.19 34.27
C GLU A 1 -3.06 39.15 33.52
N LYS A 2 -1.91 39.41 34.16
CA LYS A 2 -0.61 39.47 33.44
C LYS A 2 -0.20 38.16 32.74
N LEU A 3 -0.55 36.99 33.31
CA LEU A 3 -0.26 35.69 32.73
C LEU A 3 -1.05 35.45 31.43
N PHE A 4 -2.36 35.74 31.44
CA PHE A 4 -3.24 35.64 30.28
C PHE A 4 -2.82 36.57 29.13
N LEU A 5 -2.37 37.79 29.44
CA LEU A 5 -1.92 38.72 28.42
C LEU A 5 -0.63 38.22 27.73
N LYS A 6 0.28 37.63 28.49
CA LYS A 6 1.51 37.03 27.95
C LYS A 6 1.21 35.83 27.06
N GLU A 7 0.32 34.93 27.50
CA GLU A 7 -0.12 33.77 26.72
C GLU A 7 -0.82 34.18 25.42
N TYR A 8 -1.66 35.21 25.47
CA TYR A 8 -2.34 35.76 24.29
C TYR A 8 -1.34 36.35 23.27
N ILE A 9 -0.34 37.10 23.74
CA ILE A 9 0.71 37.65 22.87
C ILE A 9 1.53 36.52 22.22
N GLU A 10 1.94 35.51 23.00
CA GLU A 10 2.66 34.35 22.47
C GLU A 10 1.84 33.58 21.42
N PHE A 11 0.52 33.45 21.63
CA PHE A 11 -0.39 32.84 20.66
C PHE A 11 -0.43 33.61 19.34
N GLN A 12 -0.57 34.94 19.38
CA GLN A 12 -0.59 35.78 18.17
C GLN A 12 0.73 35.72 17.41
N VAL A 13 1.87 35.71 18.12
CA VAL A 13 3.20 35.56 17.50
C VAL A 13 3.32 34.22 16.77
N ARG A 14 2.86 33.12 17.38
CA ARG A 14 2.85 31.79 16.74
C ARG A 14 1.94 31.77 15.51
N LYS A 15 0.76 32.39 15.58
CA LYS A 15 -0.19 32.51 14.47
C LYS A 15 0.41 33.25 13.27
N ASN A 16 1.01 34.41 13.51
CA ASN A 16 1.63 35.24 12.46
C ASN A 16 2.85 34.55 11.85
N LYS A 17 3.66 33.86 12.66
CA LYS A 17 4.79 33.07 12.16
C LYS A 17 4.32 31.91 11.27
N ALA A 18 3.23 31.24 11.64
CA ALA A 18 2.64 30.19 10.82
C ALA A 18 2.19 30.74 9.46
N TYR A 19 1.41 31.82 9.43
CA TYR A 19 0.98 32.47 8.17
C TYR A 19 2.17 32.85 7.27
N ALA A 20 3.17 33.56 7.83
CA ALA A 20 4.35 33.97 7.09
C ALA A 20 5.13 32.78 6.51
N THR A 21 5.20 31.67 7.25
CA THR A 21 5.85 30.45 6.78
C THR A 21 5.13 29.88 5.56
N ILE A 22 3.80 29.77 5.56
CA ILE A 22 3.10 29.22 4.38
C ILE A 22 3.16 30.20 3.20
N TYR A 23 3.03 31.51 3.43
CA TYR A 23 3.11 32.54 2.38
C TYR A 23 4.45 32.53 1.64
N LEU A 24 5.55 32.32 2.38
CA LEU A 24 6.88 32.21 1.78
C LEU A 24 7.12 30.86 1.10
N SER A 25 6.45 29.81 1.54
CA SER A 25 6.62 28.44 1.02
C SER A 25 5.84 28.17 -0.27
N ILE A 26 4.82 28.98 -0.58
CA ILE A 26 4.06 28.86 -1.84
C ILE A 26 4.68 29.70 -2.96
N GLU A 27 4.56 29.19 -4.20
CA GLU A 27 4.99 29.91 -5.40
C GLU A 27 4.25 31.24 -5.53
N LYS A 28 4.91 32.23 -6.16
CA LYS A 28 4.47 33.63 -6.14
C LYS A 28 3.09 33.81 -6.76
N GLU A 29 2.80 33.02 -7.77
CA GLU A 29 1.57 33.00 -8.56
C GLU A 29 0.34 32.65 -7.69
N TYR A 30 0.54 31.83 -6.64
CA TYR A 30 -0.53 31.37 -5.76
C TYR A 30 -0.71 32.22 -4.50
N ARG A 31 0.17 33.20 -4.25
CA ARG A 31 0.06 34.11 -3.10
C ARG A 31 -1.19 34.97 -3.14
N ILE A 32 -1.72 35.22 -4.33
CA ILE A 32 -2.97 35.99 -4.51
C ILE A 32 -4.15 35.29 -3.82
N LEU A 33 -4.16 33.94 -3.78
CA LEU A 33 -5.22 33.13 -3.19
C LEU A 33 -5.37 33.34 -1.68
N ILE A 34 -4.31 33.81 -1.01
CA ILE A 34 -4.26 33.94 0.45
C ILE A 34 -3.93 35.37 0.90
N SER A 35 -3.90 36.31 -0.05
CA SER A 35 -3.51 37.70 0.20
C SER A 35 -4.51 38.48 1.04
N GLU A 36 -5.78 38.08 1.02
CA GLU A 36 -6.87 38.71 1.77
C GLU A 36 -7.05 38.15 3.20
N VAL A 37 -6.18 37.22 3.61
CA VAL A 37 -6.33 36.47 4.87
C VAL A 37 -5.11 36.68 5.75
N ASP A 38 -5.32 36.93 7.05
CA ASP A 38 -4.28 37.14 8.07
C ASP A 38 -4.18 35.98 9.08
N ASP A 39 -4.91 34.89 8.81
CA ASP A 39 -5.02 33.72 9.66
C ASP A 39 -4.48 32.47 8.97
N SER A 40 -3.57 31.76 9.65
CA SER A 40 -2.93 30.55 9.12
C SER A 40 -3.93 29.41 8.89
N THR A 41 -4.98 29.32 9.70
CA THR A 41 -5.98 28.25 9.58
C THR A 41 -6.90 28.48 8.38
N GLN A 42 -7.37 29.71 8.18
CA GLN A 42 -8.12 30.09 6.98
C GLN A 42 -7.27 29.98 5.71
N THR A 43 -6.01 30.42 5.78
CA THR A 43 -5.03 30.28 4.69
C THR A 43 -4.87 28.81 4.29
N TRP A 44 -4.65 27.93 5.28
CA TRP A 44 -4.55 26.49 5.03
C TRP A 44 -5.81 25.91 4.42
N LYS A 45 -7.01 26.33 4.88
CA LYS A 45 -8.28 25.89 4.30
C LYS A 45 -8.44 26.31 2.84
N ILE A 46 -8.02 27.52 2.47
CA ILE A 46 -8.09 28.00 1.07
C ILE A 46 -7.12 27.22 0.19
N LEU A 47 -5.86 27.07 0.64
CA LEU A 47 -4.88 26.26 -0.07
C LEU A 47 -5.36 24.82 -0.21
N GLN A 48 -5.91 24.24 0.85
CA GLN A 48 -6.48 22.91 0.83
C GLN A 48 -7.65 22.81 -0.16
N LYS A 49 -8.57 23.79 -0.19
CA LYS A 49 -9.67 23.83 -1.15
C LYS A 49 -9.18 23.97 -2.60
N HIS A 50 -8.06 24.64 -2.83
CA HIS A 50 -7.52 24.89 -4.16
C HIS A 50 -6.62 23.76 -4.70
N PHE A 51 -5.82 23.15 -3.82
CA PHE A 51 -4.80 22.17 -4.19
C PHE A 51 -5.15 20.73 -3.85
N ARG A 52 -6.27 20.48 -3.14
CA ARG A 52 -6.68 19.10 -2.93
C ARG A 52 -6.97 18.41 -4.27
N PRO A 53 -6.66 17.10 -4.37
CA PRO A 53 -7.02 16.29 -5.53
C PRO A 53 -8.53 16.31 -5.86
N ASP A 54 -9.38 16.44 -4.83
CA ASP A 54 -10.84 16.49 -4.94
C ASP A 54 -11.42 17.91 -5.17
N SER A 55 -10.58 18.93 -5.32
CA SER A 55 -11.05 20.29 -5.55
C SER A 55 -11.78 20.43 -6.88
N CYS A 56 -12.89 21.20 -6.90
CA CYS A 56 -13.66 21.41 -8.12
C CYS A 56 -12.80 21.96 -9.28
N ALA A 57 -11.85 22.85 -8.99
CA ALA A 57 -10.97 23.41 -10.01
C ALA A 57 -10.06 22.33 -10.63
N ARG A 58 -9.46 21.46 -9.80
CA ARG A 58 -8.63 20.35 -10.28
C ARG A 58 -9.45 19.32 -11.06
N VAL A 59 -10.64 18.98 -10.58
CA VAL A 59 -11.55 18.06 -11.28
C VAL A 59 -11.97 18.61 -12.64
N ILE A 60 -12.31 19.90 -12.73
CA ILE A 60 -12.66 20.54 -14.02
C ILE A 60 -11.47 20.51 -14.97
N TYR A 61 -10.29 20.91 -14.51
CA TYR A 61 -9.06 20.88 -15.32
C TYR A 61 -8.76 19.48 -15.84
N LEU A 62 -8.79 18.47 -14.97
CA LEU A 62 -8.52 17.08 -15.34
C LEU A 62 -9.59 16.50 -16.27
N THR A 63 -10.84 16.93 -16.12
CA THR A 63 -11.93 16.52 -17.01
C THR A 63 -11.72 17.11 -18.41
N ASP A 64 -11.32 18.39 -18.49
CA ASP A 64 -10.96 19.02 -19.75
C ASP A 64 -9.74 18.36 -20.40
N GLU A 65 -8.71 18.08 -19.60
CA GLU A 65 -7.51 17.35 -20.03
C GLU A 65 -7.86 15.95 -20.54
N PHE A 66 -8.76 15.23 -19.87
CA PHE A 66 -9.25 13.93 -20.29
C PHE A 66 -9.89 13.97 -21.68
N PHE A 67 -10.86 14.88 -21.89
CA PHE A 67 -11.57 14.98 -23.17
C PHE A 67 -10.71 15.57 -24.30
N SER A 68 -9.71 16.38 -23.95
CA SER A 68 -8.75 16.95 -24.88
C SER A 68 -7.56 16.04 -25.17
N CYS A 69 -7.39 14.94 -24.41
CA CYS A 69 -6.31 13.99 -24.59
C CYS A 69 -6.50 13.23 -25.92
N LYS A 70 -5.62 13.53 -26.87
CA LYS A 70 -5.53 12.88 -28.18
C LYS A 70 -4.16 12.25 -28.38
N ILE A 71 -4.09 11.30 -29.30
CA ILE A 71 -2.83 10.73 -29.79
C ILE A 71 -2.03 11.85 -30.48
N LEU A 72 -0.76 11.98 -30.10
CA LEU A 72 0.16 12.93 -30.72
C LEU A 72 0.78 12.34 -31.98
N GLU A 73 1.28 13.20 -32.86
CA GLU A 73 1.93 12.77 -34.09
C GLU A 73 3.18 11.91 -33.77
N GLY A 74 3.21 10.67 -34.29
CA GLY A 74 4.27 9.70 -34.01
C GLY A 74 4.20 9.02 -32.64
N GLU A 75 3.14 9.25 -31.85
CA GLU A 75 2.94 8.59 -30.57
C GLU A 75 2.38 7.17 -30.74
N ASP A 76 2.96 6.22 -30.01
CA ASP A 76 2.46 4.85 -29.91
C ASP A 76 1.19 4.77 -29.05
N ILE A 77 0.27 3.87 -29.41
CA ILE A 77 -1.02 3.70 -28.71
C ILE A 77 -0.84 3.35 -27.23
N GLY A 78 0.23 2.64 -26.87
CA GLY A 78 0.58 2.31 -25.50
C GLY A 78 0.96 3.55 -24.68
N LEU A 79 1.67 4.50 -25.28
CA LEU A 79 2.03 5.77 -24.65
C LEU A 79 0.81 6.67 -24.45
N TYR A 80 -0.07 6.74 -25.46
CA TYR A 80 -1.35 7.41 -25.34
C TYR A 80 -2.22 6.79 -24.23
N ALA A 81 -2.38 5.48 -24.22
CA ALA A 81 -3.15 4.76 -23.20
C ALA A 81 -2.58 4.98 -21.80
N ALA A 82 -1.25 5.01 -21.64
CA ALA A 82 -0.59 5.29 -20.37
C ALA A 82 -0.87 6.72 -19.88
N ARG A 83 -0.81 7.72 -20.77
CA ARG A 83 -1.17 9.11 -20.44
C ARG A 83 -2.63 9.24 -20.04
N LEU A 84 -3.54 8.67 -20.84
CA LEU A 84 -4.97 8.69 -20.54
C LEU A 84 -5.27 8.00 -19.19
N LYS A 85 -4.63 6.85 -18.93
CA LYS A 85 -4.74 6.13 -17.66
C LYS A 85 -4.25 6.95 -16.48
N LYS A 86 -3.17 7.72 -16.64
CA LYS A 86 -2.69 8.63 -15.60
C LYS A 86 -3.74 9.69 -15.26
N ILE A 87 -4.36 10.31 -16.26
CA ILE A 87 -5.43 11.30 -16.06
C ILE A 87 -6.64 10.68 -15.35
N ILE A 88 -7.03 9.46 -15.71
CA ILE A 88 -8.13 8.71 -15.06
C ILE A 88 -7.82 8.46 -13.59
N ILE A 89 -6.60 8.01 -13.25
CA ILE A 89 -6.17 7.79 -11.87
C ILE A 89 -6.20 9.09 -11.06
N ASP A 90 -5.76 10.19 -11.67
CA ASP A 90 -5.78 11.51 -11.02
C ASP A 90 -7.22 12.01 -10.78
N LEU A 91 -8.17 11.67 -11.67
CA LEU A 91 -9.60 11.97 -11.52
C LEU A 91 -10.27 11.13 -10.43
N ASP A 92 -9.91 9.86 -10.30
CA ASP A 92 -10.46 8.93 -9.29
C ASP A 92 -10.23 9.43 -7.85
N ALA A 93 -9.20 10.26 -7.62
CA ALA A 93 -8.96 10.89 -6.33
C ALA A 93 -10.00 11.97 -5.94
N GLY A 94 -10.83 12.43 -6.89
CA GLY A 94 -11.82 13.48 -6.68
C GLY A 94 -13.24 13.13 -7.13
N LYS A 95 -13.40 12.82 -8.43
CA LYS A 95 -14.66 12.35 -9.02
C LYS A 95 -14.35 11.33 -10.12
N PRO A 96 -14.68 10.05 -9.91
CA PRO A 96 -14.38 9.02 -10.89
C PRO A 96 -15.15 9.27 -12.19
N ILE A 97 -14.45 9.08 -13.31
CA ILE A 97 -15.06 9.19 -14.63
C ILE A 97 -15.66 7.83 -15.03
N ALA A 98 -16.91 7.83 -15.51
CA ALA A 98 -17.59 6.58 -15.83
C ALA A 98 -16.88 5.81 -16.96
N ASP A 99 -16.82 4.49 -16.84
CA ASP A 99 -16.12 3.60 -17.77
C ASP A 99 -16.50 3.80 -19.24
N TRP A 100 -17.75 4.15 -19.52
CA TRP A 100 -18.21 4.40 -20.89
C TRP A 100 -17.62 5.68 -21.50
N TYR A 101 -17.33 6.71 -20.70
CA TYR A 101 -16.59 7.90 -21.16
C TYR A 101 -15.13 7.56 -21.44
N GLN A 102 -14.52 6.68 -20.63
CA GLN A 102 -13.17 6.16 -20.86
C GLN A 102 -13.10 5.40 -22.19
N ALA A 103 -14.05 4.49 -22.43
CA ALA A 103 -14.16 3.75 -23.69
C ALA A 103 -14.42 4.69 -24.88
N PHE A 104 -15.32 5.66 -24.73
CA PHE A 104 -15.61 6.65 -25.78
C PHE A 104 -14.36 7.44 -26.18
N GLN A 105 -13.56 7.91 -25.22
CA GLN A 105 -12.34 8.66 -25.50
C GLN A 105 -11.27 7.82 -26.20
N LEU A 106 -11.14 6.54 -25.82
CA LEU A 106 -10.25 5.59 -26.49
C LEU A 106 -10.68 5.35 -27.95
N ILE A 107 -11.97 5.07 -28.18
CA ILE A 107 -12.50 4.81 -29.52
C ILE A 107 -12.39 6.05 -30.41
N ARG A 108 -12.69 7.24 -29.86
CA ARG A 108 -12.71 8.50 -30.60
C ARG A 108 -11.36 8.86 -31.21
N TYR A 109 -10.25 8.52 -30.54
CA TYR A 109 -8.90 8.86 -30.98
C TYR A 109 -8.06 7.63 -31.32
N LEU A 110 -8.67 6.44 -31.43
CA LEU A 110 -7.98 5.25 -31.89
C LEU A 110 -7.43 5.51 -33.31
N PRO A 111 -6.15 5.23 -33.60
CA PRO A 111 -5.62 5.41 -34.95
C PRO A 111 -6.41 4.53 -35.92
N THR A 112 -6.58 4.98 -37.16
CA THR A 112 -7.36 4.27 -38.18
C THR A 112 -6.82 2.86 -38.44
N ASP A 113 -5.51 2.64 -38.26
CA ASP A 113 -4.85 1.35 -38.39
C ASP A 113 -5.33 0.32 -37.35
N TYR A 114 -5.85 0.79 -36.20
CA TYR A 114 -6.47 -0.03 -35.15
C TYR A 114 -7.99 -0.18 -35.32
N GLN A 115 -8.59 0.56 -36.26
CA GLN A 115 -9.96 0.28 -36.72
C GLN A 115 -10.00 -0.93 -37.67
N ASP A 116 -8.83 -1.44 -38.10
CA ASP A 116 -8.72 -2.71 -38.79
C ASP A 116 -9.00 -3.86 -37.80
N GLU A 117 -10.23 -4.40 -37.89
CA GLU A 117 -10.73 -5.51 -37.10
C GLU A 117 -9.77 -6.72 -37.06
N LYS A 118 -8.98 -6.90 -38.14
CA LYS A 118 -8.01 -7.99 -38.26
C LYS A 118 -6.76 -7.78 -37.41
N LEU A 119 -6.30 -6.55 -37.24
CA LEU A 119 -5.18 -6.21 -36.36
C LEU A 119 -5.58 -6.38 -34.90
N PHE A 120 -6.77 -5.86 -34.53
CA PHE A 120 -7.33 -6.02 -33.19
C PHE A 120 -7.50 -7.49 -32.79
N LEU A 121 -8.00 -8.34 -33.70
CA LEU A 121 -8.17 -9.76 -33.44
C LEU A 121 -6.83 -10.46 -33.20
N LYS A 122 -5.79 -10.12 -33.96
CA LYS A 122 -4.45 -10.66 -33.78
C LYS A 122 -3.87 -10.28 -32.40
N GLU A 123 -3.94 -9.01 -32.03
CA GLU A 123 -3.45 -8.53 -30.73
C GLU A 123 -4.22 -9.14 -29.56
N TYR A 124 -5.54 -9.27 -29.69
CA TYR A 124 -6.39 -9.95 -28.69
C TYR A 124 -5.99 -11.42 -28.51
N ILE A 125 -5.80 -12.16 -29.61
CA ILE A 125 -5.35 -13.55 -29.56
C ILE A 125 -3.97 -13.63 -28.89
N GLU A 126 -3.02 -12.79 -29.28
CA GLU A 126 -1.70 -12.76 -28.66
C GLU A 126 -1.76 -12.44 -27.16
N PHE A 127 -2.64 -11.52 -26.75
CA PHE A 127 -2.88 -11.22 -25.34
C PHE A 127 -3.42 -12.44 -24.59
N GLN A 128 -4.43 -13.12 -25.13
CA GLN A 128 -4.98 -14.34 -24.51
C GLN A 128 -3.92 -15.44 -24.40
N VAL A 129 -3.08 -15.61 -25.42
CA VAL A 129 -1.95 -16.55 -25.39
C VAL A 129 -0.97 -16.18 -24.26
N ARG A 130 -0.57 -14.91 -24.13
CA ARG A 130 0.32 -14.47 -23.04
C ARG A 130 -0.33 -14.68 -21.66
N LYS A 131 -1.61 -14.37 -21.51
CA LYS A 131 -2.38 -14.57 -20.27
C LYS A 131 -2.41 -16.05 -19.85
N ASN A 132 -2.76 -16.93 -20.79
CA ASN A 132 -2.84 -18.37 -20.55
C ASN A 132 -1.46 -18.96 -20.26
N LYS A 133 -0.42 -18.49 -20.96
CA LYS A 133 0.97 -18.92 -20.70
C LYS A 133 1.44 -18.52 -19.30
N ALA A 134 1.09 -17.33 -18.82
CA ALA A 134 1.41 -16.88 -17.47
C ALA A 134 0.72 -17.76 -16.42
N TYR A 135 -0.58 -18.01 -16.56
CA TYR A 135 -1.31 -18.91 -15.66
C TYR A 135 -0.73 -20.33 -15.67
N ALA A 136 -0.50 -20.91 -16.85
CA ALA A 136 0.06 -22.24 -16.99
C ALA A 136 1.45 -22.35 -16.34
N THR A 137 2.28 -21.31 -16.49
CA THR A 137 3.61 -21.26 -15.86
C THR A 137 3.50 -21.28 -14.34
N ILE A 138 2.58 -20.49 -13.76
CA ILE A 138 2.33 -20.50 -12.31
C ILE A 138 1.83 -21.88 -11.86
N TYR A 139 0.81 -22.43 -12.53
CA TYR A 139 0.20 -23.72 -12.20
C TYR A 139 1.21 -24.88 -12.23
N LEU A 140 2.14 -24.86 -13.20
CA LEU A 140 3.19 -25.86 -13.33
C LEU A 140 4.34 -25.68 -12.33
N SER A 141 4.58 -24.45 -11.86
CA SER A 141 5.67 -24.13 -10.94
C SER A 141 5.31 -24.43 -9.47
N ILE A 142 4.03 -24.52 -9.12
CA ILE A 142 3.57 -24.86 -7.77
C ILE A 142 3.43 -26.38 -7.58
N GLU A 143 3.72 -26.85 -6.36
CA GLU A 143 3.50 -28.24 -5.97
C GLU A 143 2.01 -28.61 -6.09
N LYS A 144 1.72 -29.90 -6.30
CA LYS A 144 0.37 -30.36 -6.66
C LYS A 144 -0.66 -30.08 -5.56
N GLU A 145 -0.20 -30.14 -4.32
CA GLU A 145 -0.96 -29.97 -3.09
C GLU A 145 -1.51 -28.54 -2.96
N TYR A 146 -0.81 -27.55 -3.52
CA TYR A 146 -1.21 -26.15 -3.47
C TYR A 146 -2.05 -25.70 -4.67
N ARG A 147 -2.25 -26.56 -5.67
CA ARG A 147 -3.07 -26.24 -6.86
C ARG A 147 -4.54 -26.01 -6.51
N ILE A 148 -5.02 -26.63 -5.44
CA ILE A 148 -6.37 -26.41 -4.91
C ILE A 148 -6.60 -24.94 -4.50
N LEU A 149 -5.55 -24.21 -4.15
CA LEU A 149 -5.65 -22.79 -3.78
C LEU A 149 -6.02 -21.90 -4.97
N ILE A 150 -5.80 -22.37 -6.20
CA ILE A 150 -5.95 -21.57 -7.43
C ILE A 150 -6.89 -22.22 -8.46
N SER A 151 -7.58 -23.31 -8.10
CA SER A 151 -8.42 -24.08 -9.03
C SER A 151 -9.68 -23.35 -9.49
N GLU A 152 -10.12 -22.33 -8.74
CA GLU A 152 -11.32 -21.54 -9.04
C GLU A 152 -11.00 -20.25 -9.83
N VAL A 153 -9.73 -20.03 -10.21
CA VAL A 153 -9.27 -18.76 -10.78
C VAL A 153 -8.54 -18.99 -12.10
N ASP A 154 -8.98 -18.28 -13.14
CA ASP A 154 -8.39 -18.32 -14.49
C ASP A 154 -7.58 -17.06 -14.85
N ASP A 155 -7.37 -16.16 -13.88
CA ASP A 155 -6.57 -14.95 -14.04
C ASP A 155 -5.24 -15.03 -13.30
N SER A 156 -4.14 -14.96 -14.05
CA SER A 156 -2.78 -15.02 -13.52
C SER A 156 -2.48 -13.98 -12.42
N THR A 157 -3.08 -12.79 -12.48
CA THR A 157 -2.86 -11.73 -11.48
C THR A 157 -3.55 -12.10 -10.16
N GLN A 158 -4.79 -12.55 -10.23
CA GLN A 158 -5.54 -13.04 -9.07
C GLN A 158 -4.89 -14.30 -8.47
N THR A 159 -4.48 -15.25 -9.31
CA THR A 159 -3.71 -16.45 -8.92
C THR A 159 -2.48 -16.05 -8.10
N TRP A 160 -1.68 -15.10 -8.60
CA TRP A 160 -0.49 -14.63 -7.89
C TRP A 160 -0.82 -13.99 -6.53
N LYS A 161 -1.89 -13.20 -6.44
CA LYS A 161 -2.32 -12.59 -5.18
C LYS A 161 -2.74 -13.63 -4.13
N ILE A 162 -3.44 -14.68 -4.54
CA ILE A 162 -3.84 -15.77 -3.62
C ILE A 162 -2.60 -16.51 -3.10
N LEU A 163 -1.70 -16.90 -4.00
CA LEU A 163 -0.44 -17.55 -3.63
C LEU A 163 0.38 -16.66 -2.70
N GLN A 164 0.50 -15.37 -3.03
CA GLN A 164 1.19 -14.41 -2.18
C GLN A 164 0.56 -14.31 -0.79
N LYS A 165 -0.77 -14.23 -0.69
CA LYS A 165 -1.48 -14.20 0.60
C LYS A 165 -1.25 -15.47 1.42
N HIS A 166 -1.14 -16.63 0.78
CA HIS A 166 -0.93 -17.90 1.45
C HIS A 166 0.52 -18.08 1.94
N PHE A 167 1.49 -17.81 1.07
CA PHE A 167 2.91 -18.09 1.32
C PHE A 167 3.69 -16.94 1.93
N ARG A 168 3.10 -15.74 2.07
CA ARG A 168 3.80 -14.66 2.73
C ARG A 168 4.17 -15.04 4.18
N PRO A 169 5.35 -14.58 4.68
CA PRO A 169 5.75 -14.77 6.06
C PRO A 169 4.73 -14.21 7.08
N ASP A 170 4.01 -13.15 6.72
CA ASP A 170 2.97 -12.50 7.51
C ASP A 170 1.56 -13.09 7.32
N SER A 171 1.43 -14.21 6.60
CA SER A 171 0.11 -14.82 6.40
C SER A 171 -0.48 -15.25 7.74
N CYS A 172 -1.78 -14.98 7.94
CA CYS A 172 -2.46 -15.26 9.20
C CYS A 172 -2.33 -16.75 9.59
N ALA A 173 -2.43 -17.66 8.61
CA ALA A 173 -2.25 -19.09 8.84
C ALA A 173 -0.85 -19.44 9.36
N ARG A 174 0.22 -18.89 8.75
CA ARG A 174 1.60 -19.12 9.19
C ARG A 174 1.84 -18.52 10.58
N VAL A 175 1.38 -17.29 10.82
CA VAL A 175 1.52 -16.63 12.12
C VAL A 175 0.81 -17.43 13.22
N ILE A 176 -0.40 -17.94 12.97
CA ILE A 176 -1.13 -18.79 13.91
C ILE A 176 -0.35 -20.08 14.19
N TYR A 177 0.11 -20.77 13.14
CA TYR A 177 0.89 -22.00 13.28
C TYR A 177 2.17 -21.79 14.10
N LEU A 178 2.97 -20.77 13.78
CA LEU A 178 4.21 -20.48 14.49
C LEU A 178 3.96 -19.99 15.93
N THR A 179 2.85 -19.29 16.18
CA THR A 179 2.45 -18.89 17.53
C THR A 179 2.08 -20.11 18.37
N ASP A 180 1.33 -21.05 17.79
CA ASP A 180 1.01 -22.34 18.44
C ASP A 180 2.28 -23.16 18.71
N GLU A 181 3.17 -23.24 17.72
CA GLU A 181 4.47 -23.92 17.85
C GLU A 181 5.33 -23.27 18.94
N PHE A 182 5.36 -21.94 19.01
CA PHE A 182 6.08 -21.18 20.04
C PHE A 182 5.59 -21.55 21.44
N PHE A 183 4.28 -21.50 21.70
CA PHE A 183 3.73 -21.80 23.02
C PHE A 183 3.75 -23.28 23.36
N SER A 184 3.75 -24.16 22.35
CA SER A 184 3.90 -25.61 22.51
C SER A 184 5.36 -26.05 22.65
N CYS A 185 6.33 -25.17 22.40
CA CYS A 185 7.74 -25.48 22.48
C CYS A 185 8.19 -25.67 23.94
N LYS A 186 8.36 -26.93 24.33
CA LYS A 186 8.86 -27.38 25.62
C LYS A 186 10.18 -28.16 25.45
N ILE A 187 10.93 -28.24 26.55
CA ILE A 187 12.09 -29.15 26.64
C ILE A 187 11.60 -30.59 26.47
N LEU A 188 12.24 -31.32 25.57
CA LEU A 188 12.00 -32.75 25.35
C LEU A 188 12.78 -33.61 26.35
N GLU A 189 12.37 -34.86 26.51
CA GLU A 189 13.07 -35.80 27.40
C GLU A 189 14.52 -36.02 26.93
N GLY A 190 15.48 -35.74 27.81
CA GLY A 190 16.91 -35.83 27.50
C GLY A 190 17.46 -34.69 26.62
N GLU A 191 16.67 -33.67 26.30
CA GLU A 191 17.13 -32.51 25.54
C GLU A 191 17.96 -31.55 26.40
N ASP A 192 19.10 -31.13 25.87
CA ASP A 192 19.93 -30.09 26.47
C ASP A 192 19.27 -28.70 26.37
N ILE A 193 19.47 -27.87 27.39
CA ILE A 193 18.90 -26.52 27.47
C ILE A 193 19.32 -25.62 26.30
N GLY A 194 20.54 -25.79 25.78
CA GLY A 194 21.03 -25.07 24.62
C GLY A 194 20.30 -25.44 23.33
N LEU A 195 19.95 -26.72 23.16
CA LEU A 195 19.15 -27.20 22.03
C LEU A 195 17.71 -26.67 22.08
N TYR A 196 17.11 -26.69 23.27
CA TYR A 196 15.80 -26.07 23.49
C TYR A 196 15.81 -24.58 23.14
N ALA A 197 16.79 -23.82 23.67
CA ALA A 197 16.92 -22.40 23.39
C ALA A 197 17.15 -22.11 21.89
N ALA A 198 17.91 -22.95 21.20
CA ALA A 198 18.13 -22.83 19.75
C ALA A 198 16.84 -23.04 18.94
N ARG A 199 16.02 -24.05 19.31
CA ARG A 199 14.71 -24.29 18.68
C ARG A 199 13.76 -23.13 18.93
N LEU A 200 13.65 -22.66 20.17
CA LEU A 200 12.80 -21.53 20.52
C LEU A 200 13.23 -20.27 19.76
N LYS A 201 14.54 -20.01 19.68
CA LYS A 201 15.10 -18.88 18.92
C LYS A 201 14.79 -18.97 17.43
N LYS A 202 14.82 -20.17 16.84
CA LYS A 202 14.43 -20.36 15.44
C LYS A 202 12.97 -19.96 15.20
N ILE A 203 12.05 -20.39 16.06
CA ILE A 203 10.62 -20.03 15.96
C ILE A 203 10.43 -18.51 16.10
N ILE A 204 11.16 -17.86 17.02
CA ILE A 204 11.13 -16.39 17.18
C ILE A 204 11.59 -15.68 15.91
N ILE A 205 12.69 -16.11 15.29
CA ILE A 205 13.18 -15.54 14.02
C ILE A 205 12.15 -15.71 12.90
N ASP A 206 11.52 -16.89 12.82
CA ASP A 206 10.50 -17.18 11.81
C ASP A 206 9.22 -16.34 12.03
N LEU A 207 8.87 -16.03 13.28
CA LEU A 207 7.79 -15.11 13.65
C LEU A 207 8.13 -13.65 13.32
N ASP A 208 9.36 -13.20 13.55
CA ASP A 208 9.80 -11.82 13.27
C ASP A 208 9.64 -11.44 11.79
N ALA A 209 9.74 -12.40 10.88
CA ALA A 209 9.49 -12.18 9.45
C ALA A 209 8.02 -11.84 9.12
N GLY A 210 7.08 -12.19 10.00
CA GLY A 210 5.65 -11.99 9.79
C GLY A 210 4.98 -11.07 10.81
N LYS A 211 5.05 -11.46 12.09
CA LYS A 211 4.52 -10.69 13.21
C LYS A 211 5.38 -10.93 14.45
N PRO A 212 6.22 -9.96 14.87
CA PRO A 212 7.16 -10.15 15.96
C PRO A 212 6.42 -10.42 17.27
N ILE A 213 6.96 -11.38 18.04
CA ILE A 213 6.44 -11.71 19.36
C ILE A 213 7.14 -10.84 20.40
N ALA A 214 6.38 -10.27 21.34
CA ALA A 214 6.96 -9.36 22.33
C ALA A 214 7.99 -10.05 23.22
N ASP A 215 9.08 -9.36 23.54
CA ASP A 215 10.22 -9.91 24.30
C ASP A 215 9.82 -10.55 25.64
N TRP A 216 8.80 -10.02 26.30
CA TRP A 216 8.30 -10.58 27.56
C TRP A 216 7.63 -11.95 27.38
N TYR A 217 6.98 -12.22 26.24
CA TYR A 217 6.48 -13.56 25.91
C TYR A 217 7.64 -14.52 25.60
N GLN A 218 8.71 -14.04 24.96
CA GLN A 218 9.93 -14.81 24.72
C GLN A 218 10.58 -15.24 26.05
N ALA A 219 10.75 -14.28 26.96
CA ALA A 219 11.27 -14.52 28.30
C ALA A 219 10.35 -15.45 29.10
N PHE A 220 9.03 -15.24 29.04
CA PHE A 220 8.05 -16.10 29.70
C PHE A 220 8.16 -17.55 29.24
N GLN A 221 8.22 -17.80 27.93
CA GLN A 221 8.28 -19.15 27.38
C GLN A 221 9.57 -19.85 27.77
N LEU A 222 10.71 -19.14 27.73
CA LEU A 222 12.00 -19.65 28.16
C LEU A 222 11.98 -20.06 29.64
N ILE A 223 11.51 -19.16 30.53
CA ILE A 223 11.50 -19.38 31.98
C ILE A 223 10.56 -20.53 32.37
N ARG A 224 9.40 -20.64 31.71
CA ARG A 224 8.36 -21.63 32.04
C ARG A 224 8.83 -23.08 31.95
N TYR A 225 9.76 -23.38 31.05
CA TYR A 225 10.25 -24.73 30.81
C TYR A 225 11.69 -24.96 31.25
N LEU A 226 12.29 -24.03 32.00
CA LEU A 226 13.62 -24.26 32.58
C LEU A 226 13.61 -25.49 33.50
N PRO A 227 14.69 -26.30 33.51
CA PRO A 227 14.83 -27.40 34.45
C PRO A 227 14.78 -26.92 35.91
N THR A 228 14.38 -27.80 36.83
CA THR A 228 14.27 -27.49 38.26
C THR A 228 15.56 -26.98 38.88
N ASP A 229 16.71 -27.38 38.33
CA ASP A 229 18.03 -26.92 38.78
C ASP A 229 18.22 -25.39 38.64
N TYR A 230 17.42 -24.74 37.79
CA TYR A 230 17.42 -23.30 37.56
C TYR A 230 16.35 -22.55 38.37
N GLN A 231 15.58 -23.23 39.21
CA GLN A 231 14.45 -22.63 39.95
C GLN A 231 14.88 -21.45 40.84
N GLY A 232 16.11 -21.48 41.38
CA GLY A 232 16.67 -20.35 42.11
C GLY A 232 16.83 -19.08 41.24
N MET A 233 17.24 -19.23 39.98
CA MET A 233 17.32 -18.11 39.04
C MET A 233 15.93 -17.59 38.68
N VAL A 234 14.97 -18.50 38.48
CA VAL A 234 13.57 -18.14 38.19
C VAL A 234 12.98 -17.26 39.30
N GLN A 235 13.23 -17.60 40.57
CA GLN A 235 12.77 -16.81 41.71
C GLN A 235 13.40 -15.41 41.77
N ILE A 236 14.66 -15.26 41.35
CA ILE A 236 15.33 -13.96 41.27
C ILE A 236 14.68 -13.09 40.18
N ILE A 237 14.35 -13.66 39.03
CA ILE A 237 13.74 -12.93 37.91
C ILE A 237 12.33 -12.42 38.27
N TYR A 238 11.59 -13.14 39.11
CA TYR A 238 10.24 -12.75 39.55
C TYR A 238 10.20 -11.78 40.74
N ARG A 239 11.35 -11.44 41.34
CA ARG A 239 11.44 -10.44 42.42
C ARG A 239 11.63 -9.05 41.87
#